data_AF-D3NSW6-F1
#
_entry.id   AF-D3NSW6-F1
#
_cell.length_a   1.000
_cell.length_b   1.000
_cell.length_c   1.000
_cell.angle_alpha   90.00
_cell.angle_beta   90.00
_cell.angle_gamma   90.00
#
_symmetry.space_group_name_H-M   'P 1'
#
loop_
_entity.id
_entity.type
_entity.pdbx_description
1 polymer ?
#
loop_
_entity_poly.entity_id
_entity_poly.type
_entity_poly.pdbx_seq_one_letter_code
_entity_poly.pdbx_strand_id
1 'polypeptide(L)'
;MWIRLCRRPSGSRLRRPSGAMSTGRMKIQRSAWSKQSARYGCAMLVRGTWMETLERFNLFQQHPPALIAQFAERLPMVAGYVAQEASTATSYAWVVFIRGFSDTRWRHIPPCRRALEQPGDYPAWEDQARLMSDMQLLRLLDRYETDGARPPMPEATIRAALAARAQQAEEVPA
;
A
#
# COMPACT_ATOMS: atom_id res chain seq x y z
N MET A 1 -0.20 -3.18 1.62
CA MET A 1 1.20 -3.16 1.11
C MET A 1 1.82 -4.55 1.31
N TRP A 2 2.68 -5.03 0.42
CA TRP A 2 3.37 -6.33 0.54
C TRP A 2 4.87 -6.11 0.67
N ILE A 3 5.47 -6.65 1.72
CA ILE A 3 6.92 -6.64 1.89
C ILE A 3 7.40 -8.09 1.81
N ARG A 4 8.26 -8.38 0.84
CA ARG A 4 8.94 -9.66 0.73
C ARG A 4 10.19 -9.60 1.59
N LEU A 5 10.30 -10.49 2.57
CA LEU A 5 11.48 -10.57 3.44
C LEU A 5 12.60 -11.32 2.70
N CYS A 6 13.24 -10.65 1.72
CA CYS A 6 14.38 -11.17 0.95
C CYS A 6 15.32 -10.01 0.54
N ARG A 7 16.64 -10.16 0.74
CA ARG A 7 17.63 -9.52 -0.15
C ARG A 7 17.59 -10.26 -1.49
N ARG A 8 17.53 -9.54 -2.62
CA ARG A 8 17.58 -10.13 -3.97
C ARG A 8 18.88 -10.93 -4.14
N PRO A 9 18.85 -12.21 -4.56
CA PRO A 9 19.98 -12.81 -5.23
C PRO A 9 20.03 -12.25 -6.66
N SER A 10 21.22 -11.85 -7.13
CA SER A 10 21.43 -11.43 -8.52
C SER A 10 21.02 -12.54 -9.49
N GLY A 11 20.18 -12.22 -10.49
CA GLY A 11 20.08 -13.02 -11.71
C GLY A 11 18.75 -13.72 -12.03
N SER A 12 17.77 -13.84 -11.14
CA SER A 12 16.51 -14.55 -11.47
C SER A 12 15.36 -13.62 -11.89
N ARG A 13 14.98 -13.70 -13.16
CA ARG A 13 13.81 -13.01 -13.73
C ARG A 13 12.56 -13.89 -13.50
N LEU A 14 11.79 -13.59 -12.45
CA LEU A 14 10.55 -14.33 -12.11
C LEU A 14 9.40 -13.97 -13.06
N ARG A 15 8.83 -14.97 -13.76
CA ARG A 15 7.60 -14.82 -14.55
C ARG A 15 6.37 -14.70 -13.63
N ARG A 16 5.46 -13.78 -13.94
CA ARG A 16 4.14 -13.65 -13.29
C ARG A 16 3.19 -14.74 -13.81
N PRO A 17 2.30 -15.31 -12.99
CA PRO A 17 1.23 -16.16 -13.50
C PRO A 17 0.28 -15.33 -14.37
N SER A 18 0.05 -15.78 -15.60
CA SER A 18 -0.88 -15.20 -16.56
C SER A 18 -2.26 -15.83 -16.36
N GLY A 19 -3.16 -15.11 -15.69
CA GLY A 19 -4.56 -15.52 -15.55
C GLY A 19 -5.38 -14.43 -14.86
N ALA A 20 -6.38 -13.89 -15.54
CA ALA A 20 -7.33 -12.94 -14.97
C ALA A 20 -8.19 -13.68 -13.94
N MET A 21 -8.00 -13.37 -12.66
CA MET A 21 -8.77 -13.92 -11.53
C MET A 21 -9.22 -12.78 -10.62
N SER A 22 -10.40 -12.94 -10.01
CA SER A 22 -11.02 -11.92 -9.18
C SER A 22 -10.12 -11.44 -8.04
N THR A 23 -10.27 -10.16 -7.67
CA THR A 23 -9.41 -9.43 -6.72
C THR A 23 -9.30 -10.07 -5.33
N GLY A 24 -10.32 -10.84 -4.90
CA GLY A 24 -10.30 -11.63 -3.67
C GLY A 24 -9.37 -12.84 -3.76
N ARG A 25 -9.54 -13.69 -4.79
CA ARG A 25 -8.69 -14.87 -5.07
C ARG A 25 -7.23 -14.50 -5.28
N MET A 26 -6.97 -13.38 -5.95
CA MET A 26 -5.60 -12.92 -6.26
C MET A 26 -4.80 -12.57 -5.01
N LYS A 27 -5.42 -12.12 -3.91
CA LYS A 27 -4.72 -11.79 -2.65
C LYS A 27 -4.36 -13.05 -1.85
N ILE A 28 -5.24 -14.06 -1.84
CA ILE A 28 -5.02 -15.35 -1.16
C ILE A 28 -3.93 -16.17 -1.85
N GLN A 29 -3.99 -16.29 -3.18
CA GLN A 29 -2.95 -17.02 -3.91
C GLN A 29 -1.57 -16.36 -3.77
N ARG A 30 -1.49 -15.03 -3.68
CA ARG A 30 -0.22 -14.33 -3.51
C ARG A 30 0.42 -14.53 -2.13
N SER A 31 -0.32 -14.73 -1.05
CA SER A 31 0.26 -15.01 0.29
C SER A 31 0.84 -16.42 0.36
N ALA A 32 0.10 -17.41 -0.12
CA ALA A 32 0.59 -18.79 -0.25
C ALA A 32 1.81 -18.86 -1.19
N TRP A 33 1.75 -18.21 -2.35
CA TRP A 33 2.83 -18.20 -3.33
C TRP A 33 4.06 -17.42 -2.87
N SER A 34 3.87 -16.32 -2.13
CA SER A 34 4.99 -15.55 -1.55
C SER A 34 5.67 -16.30 -0.42
N LYS A 35 4.97 -17.07 0.42
CA LYS A 35 5.62 -18.03 1.34
C LYS A 35 6.53 -19.01 0.58
N GLN A 36 6.01 -19.62 -0.48
CA GLN A 36 6.73 -20.61 -1.30
C GLN A 36 7.88 -20.02 -2.13
N SER A 37 7.82 -18.73 -2.46
CA SER A 37 8.84 -18.06 -3.27
C SER A 37 9.85 -17.27 -2.43
N ALA A 38 9.48 -16.76 -1.25
CA ALA A 38 10.35 -15.96 -0.41
C ALA A 38 11.24 -16.86 0.46
N ARG A 39 12.54 -16.54 0.53
CA ARG A 39 13.54 -17.32 1.28
C ARG A 39 13.19 -17.53 2.75
N TYR A 40 12.59 -16.52 3.39
CA TYR A 40 12.24 -16.55 4.82
C TYR A 40 10.75 -16.39 5.09
N GLY A 41 10.05 -15.58 4.29
CA GLY A 41 8.65 -15.26 4.55
C GLY A 41 8.17 -14.00 3.85
N CYS A 42 6.97 -13.55 4.22
CA CYS A 42 6.36 -12.32 3.73
C CYS A 42 5.54 -11.63 4.83
N ALA A 43 5.36 -10.31 4.68
CA ALA A 43 4.51 -9.51 5.55
C ALA A 43 3.49 -8.72 4.72
N MET A 44 2.27 -8.63 5.23
CA MET A 44 1.16 -7.92 4.61
C MET A 44 0.59 -6.89 5.56
N LEU A 45 0.54 -5.63 5.13
CA LEU A 45 -0.24 -4.59 5.81
C LEU A 45 -1.66 -4.62 5.25
N VAL A 46 -2.62 -4.96 6.11
CA VAL A 46 -4.04 -5.16 5.78
C VAL A 46 -4.93 -4.39 6.75
N ARG A 47 -6.15 -4.07 6.32
CA ARG A 47 -7.19 -3.55 7.24
C ARG A 47 -7.56 -4.64 8.24
N GLY A 48 -7.90 -4.29 9.48
CA GLY A 48 -8.28 -5.28 10.51
C GLY A 48 -9.38 -6.23 10.03
N THR A 49 -10.43 -5.64 9.44
CA THR A 49 -11.59 -6.37 8.87
C THR A 49 -11.25 -7.32 7.74
N TRP A 50 -10.05 -7.23 7.14
CA TRP A 50 -9.62 -8.16 6.11
C TRP A 50 -9.54 -9.60 6.63
N MET A 51 -9.29 -9.79 7.93
CA MET A 51 -9.14 -11.11 8.57
C MET A 51 -10.48 -11.79 8.86
N GLU A 52 -11.60 -11.06 8.82
CA GLU A 52 -12.91 -11.48 9.32
C GLU A 52 -13.76 -12.17 8.23
N THR A 53 -13.16 -13.01 7.39
CA THR A 53 -13.88 -13.73 6.35
C THR A 53 -13.59 -15.23 6.35
N LEU A 54 -14.58 -16.02 5.91
CA LEU A 54 -14.43 -17.48 5.77
C LEU A 54 -13.25 -17.87 4.88
N GLU A 55 -13.02 -17.12 3.80
CA GLU A 55 -11.86 -17.31 2.94
C GLU A 55 -10.53 -17.17 3.70
N ARG A 56 -10.45 -16.23 4.66
CA ARG A 56 -9.23 -16.05 5.48
C ARG A 56 -9.11 -17.08 6.56
N PHE A 57 -10.22 -17.50 7.16
CA PHE A 57 -10.20 -18.66 8.05
C PHE A 57 -9.57 -19.87 7.34
N ASN A 58 -10.04 -20.21 6.14
CA ASN A 58 -9.49 -21.31 5.36
C ASN A 58 -8.01 -21.13 5.00
N LEU A 59 -7.60 -19.90 4.62
CA LEU A 59 -6.19 -19.58 4.38
C LEU A 59 -5.33 -19.78 5.63
N PHE A 60 -5.79 -19.32 6.79
CA PHE A 60 -5.01 -19.40 8.04
C PHE A 60 -4.97 -20.83 8.60
N GLN A 61 -5.98 -21.65 8.35
CA GLN A 61 -5.95 -23.08 8.66
C GLN A 61 -4.87 -23.81 7.85
N GLN A 62 -4.79 -23.55 6.53
CA GLN A 62 -3.79 -24.20 5.67
C GLN A 62 -2.38 -23.60 5.83
N HIS A 63 -2.32 -22.29 6.06
CA HIS A 63 -1.11 -21.51 6.04
C HIS A 63 -1.11 -20.48 7.16
N PRO A 64 -1.02 -20.89 8.44
CA PRO A 64 -1.08 -20.00 9.58
C PRO A 64 -0.03 -18.88 9.49
N PRO A 65 -0.38 -17.62 9.81
CA PRO A 65 0.59 -16.57 10.02
C PRO A 65 1.42 -16.86 11.28
N ALA A 66 2.68 -16.47 11.26
CA ALA A 66 3.54 -16.55 12.43
C ALA A 66 3.23 -15.43 13.44
N LEU A 67 2.82 -14.26 12.94
CA LEU A 67 2.54 -13.08 13.75
C LEU A 67 1.39 -12.27 13.15
N ILE A 68 0.44 -11.89 14.00
CA ILE A 68 -0.54 -10.83 13.73
C ILE A 68 -0.21 -9.69 14.68
N ALA A 69 0.19 -8.55 14.14
CA ALA A 69 0.55 -7.37 14.92
C ALA A 69 -0.44 -6.23 14.63
N GLN A 70 -1.39 -6.04 15.55
CA GLN A 70 -2.46 -5.05 15.45
C GLN A 70 -1.94 -3.67 15.92
N PHE A 71 -2.09 -2.64 15.10
CA PHE A 71 -1.79 -1.27 15.52
C PHE A 71 -2.79 -0.79 16.56
N ALA A 72 -2.29 -0.22 17.66
CA ALA A 72 -3.11 0.42 18.68
C ALA A 72 -3.63 1.80 18.24
N GLU A 73 -2.95 2.45 17.29
CA GLU A 73 -3.35 3.74 16.72
C GLU A 73 -3.93 3.59 15.30
N ARG A 74 -4.67 4.61 14.85
CA ARG A 74 -5.17 4.66 13.48
C ARG A 74 -4.07 5.14 12.54
N LEU A 75 -3.86 4.41 11.44
CA LEU A 75 -2.90 4.78 10.40
C LEU A 75 -3.64 5.43 9.23
N PRO A 76 -3.41 6.71 8.93
CA PRO A 76 -3.98 7.31 7.74
C PRO A 76 -3.28 6.74 6.51
N MET A 77 -4.08 6.23 5.59
CA MET A 77 -3.60 5.84 4.27
C MET A 77 -4.56 6.42 3.23
N VAL A 78 -4.02 7.33 2.44
CA VAL A 78 -4.68 7.94 1.28
C VAL A 78 -4.07 7.36 0.01
N ALA A 79 -4.91 7.17 -1.01
CA ALA A 79 -4.46 6.54 -2.24
C ALA A 79 -3.67 7.54 -3.09
N GLY A 80 -2.39 7.25 -3.31
CA GLY A 80 -1.57 7.94 -4.31
C GLY A 80 -0.74 9.11 -3.81
N TYR A 81 -0.88 9.51 -2.55
CA TYR A 81 -0.08 10.58 -1.92
C TYR A 81 0.15 10.31 -0.44
N VAL A 82 0.99 11.12 0.20
CA VAL A 82 1.19 11.13 1.65
C VAL A 82 0.84 12.51 2.17
N ALA A 83 -0.07 12.56 3.13
CA ALA A 83 -0.53 13.78 3.77
C ALA A 83 -0.29 13.69 5.28
N GLN A 84 0.36 14.72 5.84
CA GLN A 84 0.72 14.74 7.25
C GLN A 84 -0.51 14.85 8.15
N GLU A 85 -1.44 15.77 7.83
CA GLU A 85 -2.67 15.95 8.64
C GLU A 85 -3.76 14.93 8.31
N ALA A 86 -3.50 13.96 7.43
CA ALA A 86 -4.50 12.95 7.15
C ALA A 86 -4.83 12.16 8.44
N SER A 87 -6.12 11.95 8.64
CA SER A 87 -6.65 11.04 9.65
C SER A 87 -7.60 10.06 8.97
N THR A 88 -7.62 8.82 9.45
CA THR A 88 -8.64 7.86 9.01
C THR A 88 -9.12 7.08 10.22
N ALA A 89 -10.39 6.66 10.22
CA ALA A 89 -10.91 5.76 11.26
C ALA A 89 -10.51 4.29 11.02
N THR A 90 -9.64 3.99 10.06
CA THR A 90 -9.37 2.60 9.64
C THR A 90 -8.32 1.94 10.54
N SER A 91 -8.63 0.74 11.05
CA SER A 91 -7.64 -0.10 11.75
C SER A 91 -6.81 -0.90 10.75
N TYR A 92 -5.53 -1.03 11.03
CA TYR A 92 -4.60 -1.84 10.25
C TYR A 92 -3.86 -2.83 11.15
N ALA A 93 -3.43 -3.94 10.55
CA ALA A 93 -2.58 -4.93 11.19
C ALA A 93 -1.53 -5.44 10.19
N TRP A 94 -0.37 -5.83 10.72
CA TRP A 94 0.57 -6.67 9.99
C TRP A 94 0.18 -8.13 10.15
N VAL A 95 0.06 -8.83 9.03
CA VAL A 95 -0.04 -10.29 8.98
C VAL A 95 1.28 -10.81 8.40
N VAL A 96 2.04 -11.50 9.24
CA VAL A 96 3.40 -11.95 8.91
C VAL A 96 3.44 -13.46 8.83
N PHE A 97 4.06 -13.93 7.77
CA PHE A 97 4.18 -15.32 7.41
C PHE A 97 5.65 -15.68 7.36
N ILE A 98 6.10 -16.61 8.21
CA ILE A 98 7.50 -17.06 8.27
C ILE A 98 7.53 -18.56 7.97
N ARG A 99 8.49 -19.01 7.16
CA ARG A 99 8.67 -20.44 6.86
C ARG A 99 9.02 -21.22 8.12
N GLY A 100 8.40 -22.38 8.29
CA GLY A 100 8.64 -23.26 9.45
C GLY A 100 7.89 -22.85 10.72
N PHE A 101 7.15 -21.75 10.71
CA PHE A 101 6.31 -21.33 11.83
C PHE A 101 4.85 -21.69 11.56
N SER A 102 4.23 -22.38 12.50
CA SER A 102 2.82 -22.77 12.46
C SER A 102 1.99 -22.19 13.62
N ASP A 103 2.64 -21.68 14.67
CA ASP A 103 1.99 -21.01 15.80
C ASP A 103 1.75 -19.53 15.49
N THR A 104 0.48 -19.10 15.57
CA THR A 104 0.09 -17.71 15.34
C THR A 104 0.14 -16.92 16.63
N ARG A 105 1.12 -16.01 16.72
CA ARG A 105 1.22 -15.09 17.84
C ARG A 105 0.48 -13.80 17.54
N TRP A 106 -0.32 -13.32 18.49
CA TRP A 106 -0.94 -12.01 18.41
C TRP A 106 -0.17 -11.00 19.26
N ARG A 107 0.03 -9.79 18.74
CA ARG A 107 0.71 -8.69 19.40
C ARG A 107 0.03 -7.36 19.11
N HIS A 108 0.17 -6.43 20.04
CA HIS A 108 -0.11 -5.01 19.79
C HIS A 108 1.16 -4.27 19.39
N ILE A 109 1.04 -3.41 18.39
CA ILE A 109 2.03 -2.38 18.08
C ILE A 109 1.58 -1.12 18.85
N PRO A 110 2.40 -0.60 19.78
CA PRO A 110 2.04 0.59 20.53
C PRO A 110 1.95 1.81 19.61
N PRO A 111 1.35 2.93 20.06
CA PRO A 111 1.42 4.19 19.33
C PRO A 111 2.88 4.51 19.00
N CYS A 112 3.20 4.63 17.72
CA CYS A 112 4.57 4.70 17.23
C CYS A 112 4.76 5.82 16.22
N ARG A 113 3.68 6.32 15.62
CA ARG A 113 3.66 7.37 14.61
C ARG A 113 4.48 8.59 14.99
N ARG A 114 4.14 9.24 16.11
CA ARG A 114 4.87 10.42 16.62
C ARG A 114 6.35 10.14 16.92
N ALA A 115 6.69 8.90 17.27
CA ALA A 115 8.06 8.52 17.60
C ALA A 115 8.90 8.19 16.35
N LEU A 116 8.26 7.82 15.24
CA LEU A 116 8.94 7.33 14.04
C LEU A 116 8.87 8.32 12.86
N GLU A 117 7.83 9.15 12.77
CA GLU A 117 7.69 10.15 11.71
C GLU A 117 8.86 11.15 11.73
N GLN A 118 9.46 11.35 10.56
CA GLN A 118 10.51 12.32 10.34
C GLN A 118 10.02 13.44 9.44
N PRO A 119 10.57 14.67 9.54
CA PRO A 119 10.21 15.78 8.66
C PRO A 119 10.34 15.44 7.16
N GLY A 120 11.27 14.55 6.78
CA GLY A 120 11.49 14.14 5.40
C GLY A 120 10.49 13.11 4.84
N ASP A 121 9.61 12.54 5.66
CA ASP A 121 8.62 11.55 5.20
C ASP A 121 7.48 12.18 4.37
N TYR A 122 7.35 13.51 4.45
CA TYR A 122 6.33 14.30 3.77
C TYR A 122 6.99 15.19 2.69
N PRO A 123 7.28 14.64 1.50
CA PRO A 123 7.81 15.44 0.41
C PRO A 123 6.83 16.56 0.01
N ALA A 124 7.38 17.64 -0.55
CA ALA A 124 6.58 18.76 -1.04
C ALA A 124 5.53 18.30 -2.06
N TRP A 125 4.41 19.02 -2.16
CA TRP A 125 3.31 18.60 -3.01
C TRP A 125 3.68 18.55 -4.48
N GLU A 126 4.57 19.44 -4.92
CA GLU A 126 5.12 19.49 -6.26
C GLU A 126 5.88 18.19 -6.59
N ASP A 127 6.68 17.69 -5.65
CA ASP A 127 7.42 16.43 -5.81
C ASP A 127 6.48 15.23 -5.83
N GLN A 128 5.45 15.23 -4.99
CA GLN A 128 4.43 14.19 -5.00
C GLN A 128 3.65 14.20 -6.33
N ALA A 129 3.23 15.36 -6.82
CA ALA A 129 2.48 15.51 -8.05
C ALA A 129 3.28 15.03 -9.27
N ARG A 130 4.59 15.29 -9.31
CA ARG A 130 5.49 14.77 -10.35
C ARG A 130 5.46 13.24 -10.45
N LEU A 131 5.32 12.54 -9.33
CA LEU A 131 5.29 11.07 -9.26
C LEU A 131 3.91 10.46 -9.54
N MET A 132 2.84 11.26 -9.53
CA MET A 132 1.48 10.79 -9.80
C MET A 132 1.21 10.64 -11.30
N SER A 133 0.36 9.70 -11.70
CA SER A 133 -0.16 9.68 -13.08
C SER A 133 -1.19 10.79 -13.33
N ASP A 134 -1.40 11.15 -14.60
CA ASP A 134 -2.42 12.14 -14.98
C ASP A 134 -3.79 11.75 -14.45
N MET A 135 -4.14 10.45 -14.52
CA MET A 135 -5.39 9.95 -13.96
C MET A 135 -5.51 10.16 -12.44
N GLN A 136 -4.41 10.13 -11.70
CA GLN A 136 -4.45 10.42 -10.26
C GLN A 136 -4.66 11.91 -9.99
N LEU A 137 -4.01 12.77 -10.79
CA LEU A 137 -4.15 14.23 -10.72
C LEU A 137 -5.55 14.69 -11.14
N LEU A 138 -6.08 14.17 -12.23
CA LEU A 138 -7.44 14.46 -12.70
C LEU A 138 -8.49 14.03 -11.67
N ARG A 139 -8.32 12.88 -11.01
CA ARG A 139 -9.18 12.46 -9.90
C ARG A 139 -9.09 13.36 -8.67
N LEU A 140 -7.96 14.05 -8.47
CA LEU A 140 -7.83 15.03 -7.40
C LEU A 140 -8.60 16.31 -7.74
N LEU A 141 -8.49 16.80 -8.99
CA LEU A 141 -9.26 17.96 -9.46
C LEU A 141 -10.76 17.70 -9.44
N ASP A 142 -11.19 16.55 -9.92
CA ASP A 142 -12.60 16.16 -9.90
C ASP A 142 -13.21 16.24 -8.49
N ARG A 143 -12.46 15.84 -7.45
CA ARG A 143 -12.91 15.97 -6.04
C ARG A 143 -13.04 17.42 -5.58
N TYR A 144 -12.19 18.33 -6.05
CA TYR A 144 -12.33 19.75 -5.77
C TYR A 144 -13.63 20.30 -6.37
N GLU A 145 -13.95 19.88 -7.58
CA GLU A 145 -15.08 20.38 -8.37
C GLU A 145 -16.42 19.81 -7.89
N THR A 146 -16.45 18.53 -7.50
CA THR A 146 -17.70 17.79 -7.21
C THR A 146 -18.11 17.83 -5.74
N ASP A 147 -17.17 17.60 -4.82
CA ASP A 147 -17.50 17.33 -3.42
C ASP A 147 -17.41 18.58 -2.53
N GLY A 148 -16.83 19.68 -3.04
CA GLY A 148 -16.43 20.84 -2.22
C GLY A 148 -15.40 20.52 -1.14
N ALA A 149 -15.00 19.27 -1.02
CA ALA A 149 -13.96 18.78 -0.13
C ALA A 149 -12.60 19.25 -0.66
N ARG A 150 -11.87 20.01 0.15
CA ARG A 150 -10.51 20.46 -0.19
C ARG A 150 -9.51 19.36 0.17
N PRO A 151 -9.01 18.54 -0.79
CA PRO A 151 -7.95 17.59 -0.48
C PRO A 151 -6.69 18.33 -0.02
N PRO A 152 -5.76 17.64 0.65
CA PRO A 152 -4.60 18.29 1.25
C PRO A 152 -3.61 18.85 0.21
N MET A 153 -3.59 18.31 -1.01
CA MET A 153 -2.79 18.86 -2.11
C MET A 153 -3.51 20.07 -2.74
N PRO A 154 -2.88 21.26 -2.85
CA PRO A 154 -3.50 22.44 -3.44
C PRO A 154 -3.89 22.27 -4.91
N GLU A 155 -5.03 22.83 -5.31
CA GLU A 155 -5.53 22.80 -6.69
C GLU A 155 -4.52 23.36 -7.69
N ALA A 156 -3.86 24.48 -7.35
CA ALA A 156 -2.84 25.10 -8.17
C ALA A 156 -1.65 24.15 -8.46
N THR A 157 -1.21 23.37 -7.46
CA THR A 157 -0.14 22.37 -7.65
C THR A 157 -0.57 21.30 -8.66
N ILE A 158 -1.83 20.85 -8.59
CA ILE A 158 -2.35 19.82 -9.49
C ILE A 158 -2.45 20.34 -10.93
N ARG A 159 -3.02 21.54 -11.11
CA ARG A 159 -3.14 22.18 -12.43
C ARG A 159 -1.77 22.45 -13.05
N ALA A 160 -0.81 22.94 -12.26
CA ALA A 160 0.56 23.16 -12.72
C ALA A 160 1.24 21.86 -13.17
N ALA A 161 1.07 20.77 -12.43
CA ALA A 161 1.64 19.47 -12.79
C ALA A 161 1.07 18.92 -14.11
N LEU A 162 -0.23 19.08 -14.35
CA LEU A 162 -0.86 18.68 -15.63
C LEU A 162 -0.39 19.57 -16.80
N ALA A 163 -0.32 20.90 -16.59
CA ALA A 163 0.13 21.84 -17.62
C ALA A 163 1.58 21.57 -18.05
N ALA A 164 2.48 21.32 -17.09
CA ALA A 164 3.88 21.00 -17.38
C ALA A 164 4.03 19.73 -18.24
N ARG A 165 3.12 18.76 -18.10
CA ARG A 165 3.14 17.51 -18.90
C ARG A 165 2.60 17.70 -20.31
N ALA A 166 1.57 18.55 -20.48
CA ALA A 166 1.09 18.91 -21.80
C ALA A 166 2.19 19.59 -22.63
N GLN A 167 2.94 20.52 -22.01
CA GLN A 167 4.09 21.18 -22.64
C GLN A 167 5.20 20.19 -23.01
N GLN A 168 5.53 19.25 -22.13
CA GLN A 168 6.53 18.20 -22.41
C GLN A 168 6.10 17.25 -23.53
N ALA A 169 4.80 16.98 -23.70
CA ALA A 169 4.29 16.15 -24.77
C ALA A 169 4.37 16.84 -26.15
N GLU A 170 4.29 18.17 -26.19
CA GLU A 170 4.43 18.97 -27.40
C GLU A 170 5.89 19.12 -27.86
N GLU A 171 6.86 19.00 -26.96
CA GLU A 171 8.31 19.17 -27.24
C GLU A 171 9.03 17.88 -27.72
N VAL A 172 8.36 16.73 -27.84
CA VAL A 172 8.99 15.50 -28.36
C VAL A 172 8.97 15.52 -29.91
N PRO A 173 10.11 15.73 -30.60
CA PRO A 173 10.14 15.67 -32.06
C PRO A 173 9.89 14.24 -32.57
N ALA A 174 9.21 14.14 -33.71
CA ALA A 174 8.84 12.91 -34.40
C ALA A 174 10.04 12.07 -34.90
#